data_AF-A0A8S2P8D0-F1
#
_entry.id   AF-A0A8S2P8D0-F1
#
_cell.length_a   1.000
_cell.length_b   1.000
_cell.length_c   1.000
_cell.angle_alpha   90.00
_cell.angle_beta   90.00
_cell.angle_gamma   90.00
#
_symmetry.space_group_name_H-M   'P 1'
#
loop_
_entity.id
_entity.type
_entity.pdbx_description
1 polymer ?
#
loop_
_entity_poly.entity_id
_entity_poly.type
_entity_poly.pdbx_seq_one_letter_code
_entity_poly.pdbx_strand_id
1 'polypeptide(L)'
;FPARPAVKTDLPDGLLSALCSDITPKGIYKSRDYMLVYEKEVDVKQISPDFMALDKIADVFGVIVTAPGDEVDFVSRYFSPGASIPEDPVTGSTHCTLIPYWAEQLGKNELQADQISTRKGKLWCFNKDDRVLISGVHALSNDTNIPCVIQTAGVKLDQFNINLPDRNSFLSSKQISQLKYRIYNVAYHLRLIVSIGIKLLPLVSTIFRSPPKIPGPFYNTLTLKKNFFTTTECLHLHSIPPTLFPLSGSSPYSIYLGPFIDESSVHHATNDLVEWVQSKPKHSIIYVAFGSSAQIRSNKMKSLIDGVMEFLLHTPTASVLFAFRKDNYNNYQKIRGEMKNDEYQRILSDEQRCRVESSFVPQKWILQQNSVSLFISHCGMGSVGEGLYFQKPILCLPICTDQFLNAMAIDHTGVGASLFIPPTLWQSLLRPDGFHHYTFLASEVTSKLFTMWENTTYVKEVQMMSLKMKHAGGVKRGVEEIEFFVNVHGDLHRYMPFSNTLAFYQRYMLDLILVCIVLPIVIIFYLAQKFCRSNMKNKID
;
A
#
# COMPACT_ATOMS: atom_id res chain seq x y z
N PHE A 1 10.63 9.13 8.21
CA PHE A 1 11.22 8.48 7.02
C PHE A 1 12.65 8.03 7.34
N PRO A 2 13.33 7.18 6.54
CA PRO A 2 14.78 7.02 6.67
C PRO A 2 15.50 8.33 6.31
N ALA A 3 16.63 8.61 6.94
CA ALA A 3 17.53 9.67 6.50
C ALA A 3 18.18 9.27 5.17
N ARG A 4 18.37 10.24 4.26
CA ARG A 4 19.05 10.05 2.97
C ARG A 4 19.97 11.24 2.70
N PRO A 5 21.10 11.37 3.44
CA PRO A 5 22.07 12.44 3.21
C PRO A 5 22.48 12.49 1.73
N ALA A 6 22.52 13.68 1.15
CA ALA A 6 22.96 13.86 -0.23
C ALA A 6 24.46 14.11 -0.29
N VAL A 7 25.10 13.59 -1.34
CA VAL A 7 26.52 13.77 -1.61
C VAL A 7 26.68 14.89 -2.63
N LYS A 8 27.73 15.71 -2.50
CA LYS A 8 28.04 16.79 -3.47
C LYS A 8 28.26 16.19 -4.87
N THR A 9 27.72 16.83 -5.90
CA THR A 9 27.79 16.35 -7.29
C THR A 9 27.84 17.52 -8.27
N ASP A 10 28.20 17.22 -9.52
CA ASP A 10 28.16 18.18 -10.62
C ASP A 10 26.72 18.42 -11.11
N LEU A 11 26.48 19.59 -11.70
CA LEU A 11 25.17 19.94 -12.26
C LEU A 11 24.94 19.18 -13.58
N PRO A 12 23.77 18.54 -13.79
CA PRO A 12 23.41 18.00 -15.09
C PRO A 12 23.28 19.09 -16.15
N ASP A 13 23.76 18.81 -17.36
CA ASP A 13 23.62 19.70 -18.51
C ASP A 13 22.15 20.07 -18.74
N GLY A 14 21.89 21.37 -18.95
CA GLY A 14 20.55 21.91 -19.16
C GLY A 14 19.68 22.08 -17.91
N LEU A 15 20.08 21.58 -16.73
CA LEU A 15 19.24 21.68 -15.51
C LEU A 15 19.00 23.12 -15.06
N LEU A 16 20.02 23.97 -15.10
CA LEU A 16 19.86 25.38 -14.72
C LEU A 16 18.92 26.13 -15.70
N SER A 17 19.08 25.84 -16.99
CA SER A 17 18.23 26.39 -18.06
C SER A 17 16.77 25.94 -17.93
N ALA A 18 16.53 24.66 -17.60
CA ALA A 18 15.18 24.12 -17.39
C ALA A 18 14.50 24.66 -16.12
N LEU A 19 15.26 25.16 -15.14
CA LEU A 19 14.72 25.88 -13.98
C LEU A 19 14.41 27.35 -14.26
N CYS A 20 14.76 27.86 -15.45
CA CYS A 20 14.68 29.27 -15.85
C CYS A 20 15.32 30.20 -14.82
N SER A 21 16.47 29.81 -14.27
CA SER A 21 17.16 30.51 -13.19
C SER A 21 18.53 31.01 -13.62
N ASP A 22 18.71 32.33 -13.70
CA ASP A 22 20.03 32.96 -13.88
C ASP A 22 20.89 32.89 -12.60
N ILE A 23 20.32 32.42 -11.49
CA ILE A 23 20.96 32.34 -10.18
C ILE A 23 21.76 31.05 -10.08
N THR A 24 23.07 31.16 -9.85
CA THR A 24 23.94 29.99 -9.65
C THR A 24 23.75 29.41 -8.23
N PRO A 25 23.48 28.11 -8.06
CA PRO A 25 23.39 27.49 -6.74
C PRO A 25 24.73 27.55 -5.99
N LYS A 26 24.69 27.84 -4.69
CA LYS A 26 25.82 27.79 -3.77
C LYS A 26 26.35 26.37 -3.56
N GLY A 27 25.49 25.37 -3.69
CA GLY A 27 25.84 23.96 -3.60
C GLY A 27 24.89 23.06 -4.38
N ILE A 28 25.44 21.98 -4.94
CA ILE A 28 24.72 20.99 -5.74
C ILE A 28 25.00 19.62 -5.15
N TYR A 29 23.95 18.89 -4.81
CA TYR A 29 24.01 17.60 -4.14
C TYR A 29 23.01 16.62 -4.78
N LYS A 30 23.21 15.32 -4.59
CA LYS A 30 22.29 14.26 -5.05
C LYS A 30 22.15 13.16 -4.01
N SER A 31 20.92 12.67 -3.83
CA SER A 31 20.64 11.38 -3.19
C SER A 31 19.80 10.52 -4.15
N ARG A 32 18.47 10.48 -3.99
CA ARG A 32 17.52 10.08 -5.05
C ARG A 32 17.23 11.25 -5.98
N ASP A 33 17.15 12.44 -5.37
CA ASP A 33 16.74 13.69 -6.01
C ASP A 33 17.96 14.61 -6.08
N TYR A 34 18.03 15.48 -7.08
CA TYR A 34 19.02 16.57 -7.08
C TYR A 34 18.59 17.64 -6.08
N MET A 35 19.54 18.22 -5.36
CA MET A 35 19.30 19.29 -4.39
C MET A 35 20.22 20.48 -4.68
N LEU A 36 19.62 21.59 -5.08
CA LEU A 36 20.28 22.84 -5.37
C LEU A 36 20.05 23.79 -4.20
N VAL A 37 21.14 24.21 -3.57
CA VAL A 37 21.13 25.09 -2.40
C VAL A 37 21.44 26.51 -2.86
N TYR A 38 20.54 27.44 -2.55
CA TYR A 38 20.65 28.87 -2.86
C TYR A 38 21.02 29.67 -1.60
N GLU A 39 21.36 30.94 -1.79
CA GLU A 39 21.78 31.79 -0.67
C GLU A 39 20.58 32.32 0.13
N LYS A 40 19.47 32.67 -0.53
CA LYS A 40 18.33 33.36 0.09
C LYS A 40 16.99 32.73 -0.28
N GLU A 41 16.01 32.87 0.61
CA GLU A 41 14.63 32.42 0.39
C GLU A 41 13.99 33.03 -0.88
N VAL A 42 14.33 34.29 -1.22
CA VAL A 42 13.86 34.95 -2.45
C VAL A 42 14.31 34.24 -3.73
N ASP A 43 15.51 33.64 -3.73
CA ASP A 43 16.05 32.90 -4.89
C ASP A 43 15.19 31.66 -5.18
N VAL A 44 14.76 30.97 -4.12
CA VAL A 44 13.89 29.79 -4.22
C VAL A 44 12.46 30.18 -4.65
N LYS A 45 11.96 31.34 -4.21
CA LYS A 45 10.65 31.87 -4.60
C LYS A 45 10.56 32.18 -6.10
N GLN A 46 11.61 32.75 -6.70
CA GLN A 46 11.56 33.24 -8.09
C GLN A 46 11.83 32.20 -9.18
N ILE A 47 12.30 31.00 -8.83
CA ILE A 47 12.51 29.88 -9.78
C ILE A 47 11.19 29.51 -10.48
N SER A 48 11.20 29.42 -11.81
CA SER A 48 10.00 29.18 -12.63
C SER A 48 10.28 28.12 -13.70
N PRO A 49 10.26 26.82 -13.36
CA PRO A 49 10.74 25.78 -14.26
C PRO A 49 9.94 25.63 -15.55
N ASP A 50 10.63 25.48 -16.67
CA ASP A 50 10.05 24.85 -17.86
C ASP A 50 10.03 23.34 -17.64
N PHE A 51 8.88 22.83 -17.21
CA PHE A 51 8.68 21.39 -16.97
C PHE A 51 8.87 20.55 -18.25
N MET A 52 8.63 21.08 -19.45
CA MET A 52 8.89 20.34 -20.70
C MET A 52 10.39 20.27 -21.05
N ALA A 53 11.20 21.21 -20.57
CA ALA A 53 12.65 21.12 -20.62
C ALA A 53 13.16 20.17 -19.52
N LEU A 54 12.61 20.26 -18.31
CA LEU A 54 12.98 19.45 -17.15
C LEU A 54 12.77 17.94 -17.41
N ASP A 55 11.65 17.58 -18.05
CA ASP A 55 11.30 16.21 -18.45
C ASP A 55 12.29 15.56 -19.45
N LYS A 56 13.10 16.37 -20.15
CA LYS A 56 14.08 15.88 -21.14
C LYS A 56 15.45 15.59 -20.53
N ILE A 57 15.68 15.96 -19.27
CA ILE A 57 16.99 15.79 -18.62
C ILE A 57 17.12 14.36 -18.11
N ALA A 58 18.07 13.62 -18.68
CA ALA A 58 18.36 12.25 -18.27
C ALA A 58 18.84 12.18 -16.81
N ASP A 59 18.48 11.09 -16.12
CA ASP A 59 18.90 10.76 -14.76
C ASP A 59 18.45 11.73 -13.63
N VAL A 60 17.43 12.56 -13.90
CA VAL A 60 16.76 13.40 -12.89
C VAL A 60 15.39 12.79 -12.53
N PHE A 61 15.28 12.23 -11.32
CA PHE A 61 13.99 11.76 -10.77
C PHE A 61 13.15 12.89 -10.14
N GLY A 62 13.82 13.89 -9.59
CA GLY A 62 13.23 15.01 -8.87
C GLY A 62 14.28 16.07 -8.58
N VAL A 63 13.84 17.31 -8.44
CA VAL A 63 14.69 18.48 -8.20
C VAL A 63 14.18 19.25 -7.00
N ILE A 64 15.02 19.34 -5.98
CA ILE A 64 14.83 20.09 -4.75
C ILE A 64 15.57 21.41 -4.91
N VAL A 65 14.89 22.52 -4.66
CA VAL A 65 15.52 23.85 -4.53
C VAL A 65 15.30 24.34 -3.11
N THR A 66 16.35 24.81 -2.43
CA THR A 66 16.30 25.11 -0.99
C THR A 66 17.26 26.23 -0.59
N ALA A 67 16.94 26.97 0.46
CA ALA A 67 17.73 28.06 1.02
C ALA A 67 17.43 28.20 2.53
N PRO A 68 18.25 28.95 3.29
CA PRO A 68 17.86 29.39 4.63
C PRO A 68 16.55 30.19 4.53
N GLY A 69 15.67 30.04 5.51
CA GLY A 69 14.43 30.81 5.56
C GLY A 69 14.60 32.16 6.26
N ASP A 70 13.72 33.10 5.93
CA ASP A 70 13.68 34.43 6.57
C ASP A 70 12.99 34.34 7.95
N GLU A 71 11.95 33.51 8.08
CA GLU A 71 11.15 33.28 9.30
C GLU A 71 11.26 31.86 9.88
N VAL A 72 11.92 30.95 9.16
CA VAL A 72 12.04 29.51 9.47
C VAL A 72 13.48 29.04 9.21
N ASP A 73 13.88 27.88 9.75
CA ASP A 73 15.26 27.40 9.60
C ASP A 73 15.65 27.17 8.13
N PHE A 74 14.73 26.65 7.30
CA PHE A 74 14.94 26.55 5.85
C PHE A 74 13.63 26.58 5.05
N VAL A 75 13.73 26.97 3.79
CA VAL A 75 12.65 26.84 2.79
C VAL A 75 13.00 25.84 1.70
N SER A 76 11.98 25.28 1.05
CA SER A 76 12.18 24.43 -0.12
C SER A 76 11.05 24.47 -1.15
N ARG A 77 11.32 24.03 -2.38
CA ARG A 77 10.32 23.58 -3.37
C ARG A 77 10.80 22.28 -4.00
N TYR A 78 9.87 21.49 -4.52
CA TYR A 78 10.15 20.20 -5.15
C TYR A 78 9.45 20.07 -6.50
N PHE A 79 10.25 19.87 -7.54
CA PHE A 79 9.80 19.65 -8.91
C PHE A 79 10.02 18.19 -9.29
N SER A 80 9.04 17.57 -9.94
CA SER A 80 9.07 16.13 -10.26
C SER A 80 8.89 15.93 -11.78
N PRO A 81 9.98 15.71 -12.53
CA PRO A 81 9.91 15.44 -13.96
C PRO A 81 9.05 14.20 -14.25
N GLY A 82 8.24 14.27 -15.31
CA GLY A 82 7.37 13.19 -15.76
C GLY A 82 6.23 12.81 -14.80
N ALA A 83 5.98 13.59 -13.75
CA ALA A 83 4.87 13.37 -12.81
C ALA A 83 3.58 14.09 -13.26
N SER A 84 2.43 13.58 -12.83
CA SER A 84 1.12 14.23 -13.07
C SER A 84 0.93 15.53 -12.28
N ILE A 85 1.77 15.78 -11.28
CA ILE A 85 1.84 17.04 -10.52
C ILE A 85 3.30 17.52 -10.63
N PRO A 86 3.60 18.54 -11.44
CA PRO A 86 4.98 18.92 -11.77
C PRO A 86 5.70 19.65 -10.62
N GLU A 87 4.97 20.38 -9.77
CA GLU A 87 5.46 20.90 -8.48
C GLU A 87 4.56 20.36 -7.35
N ASP A 88 5.14 19.59 -6.43
CA ASP A 88 4.42 19.03 -5.29
C ASP A 88 4.28 20.08 -4.18
N PRO A 89 3.06 20.30 -3.64
CA PRO A 89 2.85 21.19 -2.52
C PRO A 89 3.75 20.94 -1.29
N VAL A 90 3.85 19.68 -0.84
CA VAL A 90 4.52 19.27 0.41
C VAL A 90 5.03 17.83 0.31
N THR A 91 6.33 17.64 0.12
CA THR A 91 6.92 16.34 -0.21
C THR A 91 7.63 15.73 0.99
N GLY A 92 6.94 14.88 1.75
CA GLY A 92 7.51 14.20 2.93
C GLY A 92 8.74 13.33 2.63
N SER A 93 8.88 12.83 1.39
CA SER A 93 10.07 12.04 1.00
C SER A 93 11.30 12.91 0.71
N THR A 94 11.13 14.13 0.18
CA THR A 94 12.21 15.11 -0.08
C THR A 94 12.92 15.52 1.21
N HIS A 95 12.17 15.57 2.31
CA HIS A 95 12.66 15.86 3.65
C HIS A 95 13.60 14.77 4.24
N CYS A 96 13.66 13.57 3.64
CA CYS A 96 14.76 12.62 3.93
C CYS A 96 16.15 13.22 3.67
N THR A 97 16.24 14.14 2.72
CA THR A 97 17.49 14.75 2.23
C THR A 97 17.71 16.12 2.88
N LEU A 98 16.65 16.94 2.94
CA LEU A 98 16.72 18.30 3.49
C LEU A 98 17.02 18.31 4.99
N ILE A 99 16.40 17.43 5.78
CA ILE A 99 16.51 17.48 7.25
C ILE A 99 17.94 17.18 7.73
N PRO A 100 18.64 16.11 7.28
CA PRO A 100 20.02 15.87 7.70
C PRO A 100 20.95 16.99 7.23
N TYR A 101 20.75 17.51 6.01
CA TYR A 101 21.56 18.60 5.46
C TYR A 101 21.43 19.88 6.29
N TRP A 102 20.21 20.39 6.51
CA TRP A 102 20.01 21.62 7.27
C TRP A 102 20.31 21.44 8.76
N ALA A 103 20.15 20.23 9.31
CA ALA A 103 20.56 19.94 10.68
C ALA A 103 22.08 20.09 10.87
N GLU A 104 22.87 19.59 9.90
CA GLU A 104 24.31 19.75 9.86
C GLU A 104 24.71 21.23 9.65
N GLN A 105 24.11 21.92 8.67
CA GLN A 105 24.45 23.33 8.37
C GLN A 105 24.12 24.29 9.51
N LEU A 106 23.07 24.02 10.31
CA LEU A 106 22.60 24.90 11.37
C LEU A 106 23.01 24.43 12.78
N GLY A 107 23.58 23.24 12.93
CA GLY A 107 23.91 22.65 14.23
C GLY A 107 22.68 22.33 15.09
N LYS A 108 21.53 22.01 14.47
CA LYS A 108 20.23 21.83 15.13
C LYS A 108 19.57 20.52 14.72
N ASN A 109 19.08 19.75 15.70
CA ASN A 109 18.30 18.54 15.41
C ASN A 109 16.79 18.78 15.33
N GLU A 110 16.29 19.92 15.82
CA GLU A 110 14.90 20.36 15.67
C GLU A 110 14.88 21.56 14.73
N LEU A 111 14.07 21.49 13.67
CA LEU A 111 14.04 22.46 12.58
C LEU A 111 12.59 22.79 12.21
N GLN A 112 12.31 24.06 11.97
CA GLN A 112 11.07 24.50 11.32
C GLN A 112 11.34 24.80 9.85
N ALA A 113 10.48 24.34 8.94
CA ALA A 113 10.67 24.50 7.51
C ALA A 113 9.37 24.82 6.78
N ASP A 114 9.44 25.61 5.71
CA ASP A 114 8.31 25.87 4.83
C ASP A 114 8.60 25.35 3.41
N GLN A 115 7.74 24.46 2.87
CA GLN A 115 7.76 24.12 1.44
C GLN A 115 6.91 25.16 0.70
N ILE A 116 7.58 26.14 0.08
CA ILE A 116 7.01 27.42 -0.40
C ILE A 116 6.45 27.34 -1.83
N SER A 117 5.76 26.25 -2.13
CA SER A 117 4.94 26.10 -3.35
C SER A 117 3.71 27.03 -3.32
N THR A 118 2.95 27.10 -4.43
CA THR A 118 1.70 27.89 -4.53
C THR A 118 0.69 27.60 -3.41
N ARG A 119 0.62 26.35 -2.91
CA ARG A 119 -0.29 25.97 -1.81
C ARG A 119 0.34 26.06 -0.43
N LYS A 120 1.67 26.09 -0.37
CA LYS A 120 2.53 26.09 0.82
C LYS A 120 2.35 24.87 1.75
N GLY A 121 3.36 24.60 2.56
CA GLY A 121 3.19 23.78 3.76
C GLY A 121 4.23 24.13 4.80
N LYS A 122 3.79 24.24 6.06
CA LYS A 122 4.68 24.43 7.20
C LYS A 122 4.99 23.07 7.82
N LEU A 123 6.25 22.83 8.16
CA LEU A 123 6.74 21.55 8.68
C LEU A 123 7.57 21.76 9.95
N TRP A 124 7.39 20.86 10.92
CA TRP A 124 8.29 20.66 12.05
C TRP A 124 9.05 19.36 11.83
N CYS A 125 10.37 19.46 11.85
CA CYS A 125 11.29 18.44 11.42
C CYS A 125 12.22 18.06 12.58
N PHE A 126 12.45 16.76 12.77
CA PHE A 126 13.41 16.27 13.75
C PHE A 126 14.39 15.32 13.08
N ASN A 127 15.68 15.66 13.16
CA ASN A 127 16.77 14.80 12.74
C ASN A 127 17.07 13.78 13.85
N LYS A 128 17.12 12.50 13.50
CA LYS A 128 17.46 11.38 14.39
C LYS A 128 18.40 10.42 13.67
N ASP A 129 19.54 10.94 13.21
CA ASP A 129 20.66 10.22 12.59
C ASP A 129 20.26 9.29 11.43
N ASP A 130 19.83 8.05 11.71
CA ASP A 130 19.36 7.08 10.72
C ASP A 130 17.97 7.40 10.15
N ARG A 131 17.20 8.26 10.84
CA ARG A 131 15.81 8.59 10.52
C ARG A 131 15.51 10.08 10.67
N VAL A 132 14.47 10.51 9.95
CA VAL A 132 13.88 11.84 10.08
C VAL A 132 12.41 11.73 10.49
N LEU A 133 11.96 12.63 11.35
CA LEU A 133 10.56 12.79 11.72
C LEU A 133 10.03 14.12 11.17
N ILE A 134 8.75 14.12 10.81
CA ILE A 134 8.09 15.26 10.17
C ILE A 134 6.67 15.35 10.72
N SER A 135 6.24 16.56 11.06
CA SER A 135 4.85 16.96 11.33
C SER A 135 4.57 18.23 10.54
N GLY A 136 3.31 18.65 10.32
CA GLY A 136 3.08 19.87 9.56
C GLY A 136 1.65 20.39 9.50
N VAL A 137 1.48 21.45 8.70
CA VAL A 137 0.23 22.15 8.40
C VAL A 137 0.20 22.40 6.89
N HIS A 138 -0.92 22.11 6.23
CA HIS A 138 -1.19 22.52 4.86
C HIS A 138 -2.52 23.27 4.85
N ALA A 139 -2.57 24.44 4.21
CA ALA A 139 -3.82 25.19 4.03
C ALA A 139 -4.70 24.49 2.99
N LEU A 140 -5.84 23.93 3.40
CA LEU A 140 -6.78 23.28 2.46
C LEU A 140 -7.62 24.29 1.67
N SER A 141 -7.72 25.53 2.18
CA SER A 141 -8.22 26.73 1.48
C SER A 141 -7.73 27.98 2.24
N ASN A 142 -7.96 29.18 1.69
CA ASN A 142 -7.31 30.43 2.12
C ASN A 142 -7.57 30.91 3.57
N ASP A 143 -8.43 30.28 4.36
CA ASP A 143 -8.86 30.79 5.67
C ASP A 143 -8.67 29.85 6.88
N THR A 144 -8.01 28.68 6.75
CA THR A 144 -7.79 27.78 7.89
C THR A 144 -6.40 27.12 7.97
N ASN A 145 -5.64 27.47 9.01
CA ASN A 145 -4.42 26.76 9.44
C ASN A 145 -4.80 25.58 10.35
N ILE A 146 -4.85 24.35 9.82
CA ILE A 146 -5.25 23.14 10.56
C ILE A 146 -4.03 22.21 10.77
N PRO A 147 -3.54 22.00 12.01
CA PRO A 147 -2.39 21.14 12.26
C PRO A 147 -2.69 19.67 11.94
N CYS A 148 -1.80 19.00 11.19
CA CYS A 148 -1.96 17.63 10.74
C CYS A 148 -0.70 16.79 11.02
N VAL A 149 -0.80 15.84 11.96
CA VAL A 149 0.32 14.94 12.30
C VAL A 149 0.32 13.73 11.35
N ILE A 150 1.08 13.81 10.26
CA ILE A 150 1.25 12.70 9.30
C ILE A 150 2.23 11.66 9.88
N GLN A 151 1.73 10.68 10.62
CA GLN A 151 2.54 9.59 11.16
C GLN A 151 2.54 8.33 10.27
N THR A 152 3.57 8.16 9.43
CA THR A 152 3.86 6.88 8.75
C THR A 152 5.01 6.11 9.42
N ALA A 153 4.70 4.91 9.89
CA ALA A 153 5.62 3.88 10.42
C ALA A 153 6.37 4.14 11.75
N GLY A 154 5.74 3.73 12.85
CA GLY A 154 6.37 2.84 13.84
C GLY A 154 7.25 3.44 14.95
N VAL A 155 6.77 3.24 16.19
CA VAL A 155 7.44 3.35 17.52
C VAL A 155 7.29 4.71 18.24
N LYS A 156 7.26 4.60 19.59
CA LYS A 156 6.88 5.60 20.60
C LYS A 156 7.64 6.94 20.50
N LEU A 157 6.94 8.00 20.88
CA LEU A 157 7.48 9.26 21.36
C LEU A 157 6.63 9.73 22.54
N ASP A 158 7.27 9.86 23.70
CA ASP A 158 6.80 10.76 24.75
C ASP A 158 7.16 12.21 24.36
N GLN A 159 6.50 13.20 24.97
CA GLN A 159 6.68 14.65 24.73
C GLN A 159 6.08 15.22 23.43
N PHE A 160 4.77 15.51 23.44
CA PHE A 160 4.19 16.78 22.98
C PHE A 160 2.77 16.88 23.57
N ASN A 161 2.48 17.95 24.32
CA ASN A 161 1.26 18.10 25.12
C ASN A 161 0.41 19.27 24.61
N ILE A 162 -0.85 19.02 24.25
CA ILE A 162 -1.88 20.04 24.05
C ILE A 162 -3.16 19.50 24.70
N ASN A 163 -3.69 20.21 25.70
CA ASN A 163 -4.83 19.77 26.50
C ASN A 163 -6.15 20.40 26.01
N LEU A 164 -7.23 19.61 25.95
CA LEU A 164 -8.62 20.07 25.82
C LEU A 164 -9.53 19.29 26.81
N PRO A 165 -10.63 19.88 27.33
CA PRO A 165 -11.34 19.35 28.50
C PRO A 165 -12.56 18.44 28.20
N ASP A 166 -12.87 17.51 29.11
CA ASP A 166 -13.91 16.46 29.00
C ASP A 166 -15.23 16.73 29.77
N ARG A 167 -16.35 16.11 29.31
CA ARG A 167 -17.58 15.81 30.11
C ARG A 167 -18.37 14.57 29.61
N ASN A 168 -19.08 13.88 30.53
CA ASN A 168 -19.57 12.48 30.46
C ASN A 168 -21.08 12.22 30.14
N SER A 169 -21.41 10.96 29.75
CA SER A 169 -22.71 10.21 29.89
C SER A 169 -23.85 10.45 28.85
N PHE A 170 -24.88 9.60 28.60
CA PHE A 170 -25.16 8.15 28.91
C PHE A 170 -26.14 7.49 27.86
N LEU A 171 -26.92 6.42 28.18
CA LEU A 171 -27.71 5.61 27.19
C LEU A 171 -29.13 5.09 27.64
N SER A 172 -30.00 4.72 26.68
CA SER A 172 -31.24 3.91 26.94
C SER A 172 -31.84 3.11 25.73
N SER A 173 -32.87 2.29 26.03
CA SER A 173 -33.91 1.64 25.17
C SER A 173 -33.56 0.71 23.98
N LYS A 174 -32.38 0.74 23.38
CA LYS A 174 -32.04 -0.01 22.13
C LYS A 174 -31.99 -1.55 22.23
N GLN A 175 -32.34 -2.13 23.37
CA GLN A 175 -32.07 -3.53 23.75
C GLN A 175 -33.08 -4.56 23.21
N ILE A 176 -34.33 -4.15 22.91
CA ILE A 176 -35.43 -5.10 22.64
C ILE A 176 -35.32 -5.77 21.25
N SER A 177 -34.91 -5.01 20.22
CA SER A 177 -34.77 -5.54 18.85
C SER A 177 -33.62 -6.55 18.69
N GLN A 178 -32.70 -6.63 19.66
CA GLN A 178 -31.52 -7.50 19.62
C GLN A 178 -31.88 -9.00 19.77
N LEU A 179 -33.07 -9.34 20.28
CA LEU A 179 -33.39 -10.72 20.65
C LEU A 179 -33.69 -11.63 19.44
N LYS A 180 -34.39 -11.12 18.42
CA LYS A 180 -34.91 -11.96 17.31
C LYS A 180 -33.82 -12.47 16.35
N TYR A 181 -32.76 -11.70 16.14
CA TYR A 181 -31.66 -12.08 15.23
C TYR A 181 -30.71 -13.14 15.82
N ARG A 182 -30.66 -13.25 17.16
CA ARG A 182 -29.73 -14.14 17.90
C ARG A 182 -30.02 -15.63 17.72
N ILE A 183 -31.23 -16.00 17.30
CA ILE A 183 -31.66 -17.40 17.20
C ILE A 183 -31.10 -18.09 15.94
N TYR A 184 -30.91 -17.35 14.84
CA TYR A 184 -30.58 -17.95 13.53
C TYR A 184 -29.11 -18.40 13.41
N ASN A 185 -28.16 -17.66 13.99
CA ASN A 185 -26.72 -17.95 13.85
C ASN A 185 -26.19 -19.09 14.74
N VAL A 186 -26.93 -19.50 15.78
CA VAL A 186 -26.50 -20.57 16.71
C VAL A 186 -26.37 -21.92 16.01
N ALA A 187 -27.25 -22.21 15.05
CA ALA A 187 -27.25 -23.49 14.32
C ALA A 187 -26.03 -23.68 13.41
N TYR A 188 -25.43 -22.59 12.92
CA TYR A 188 -24.31 -22.65 11.97
C TYR A 188 -22.99 -23.04 12.66
N HIS A 189 -22.69 -22.45 13.82
CA HIS A 189 -21.39 -22.62 14.49
C HIS A 189 -21.26 -23.93 15.29
N LEU A 190 -22.37 -24.57 15.69
CA LEU A 190 -22.36 -25.88 16.35
C LEU A 190 -21.72 -26.98 15.49
N ARG A 191 -21.81 -26.90 14.15
CA ARG A 191 -21.14 -27.85 13.24
C ARG A 191 -19.60 -27.72 13.24
N LEU A 192 -19.06 -26.52 13.47
CA LEU A 192 -17.62 -26.27 13.40
C LEU A 192 -16.88 -26.81 14.64
N ILE A 193 -17.50 -26.72 15.81
CA ILE A 193 -16.90 -27.10 17.10
C ILE A 193 -16.67 -28.61 17.17
N VAL A 194 -17.60 -29.42 16.65
CA VAL A 194 -17.49 -30.90 16.60
C VAL A 194 -16.29 -31.34 15.75
N SER A 195 -15.92 -30.61 14.69
CA SER A 195 -14.78 -30.94 13.84
C SER A 195 -13.41 -30.61 14.44
N ILE A 196 -13.34 -29.73 15.46
CA ILE A 196 -12.07 -29.27 16.06
C ILE A 196 -11.66 -30.15 17.26
N GLY A 197 -12.60 -30.82 17.91
CA GLY A 197 -12.40 -31.58 19.16
C GLY A 197 -11.43 -32.78 19.11
N ILE A 198 -10.91 -33.16 17.94
CA ILE A 198 -10.04 -34.35 17.75
C ILE A 198 -8.53 -34.01 17.79
N LYS A 199 -8.12 -32.74 17.85
CA LYS A 199 -6.69 -32.33 17.74
C LYS A 199 -6.19 -31.41 18.86
N LEU A 200 -6.37 -31.81 20.13
CA LEU A 200 -5.77 -31.13 21.28
C LEU A 200 -4.81 -32.05 22.06
N LEU A 201 -3.50 -31.85 21.83
CA LEU A 201 -2.42 -32.31 22.71
C LEU A 201 -1.60 -31.08 23.17
N PRO A 202 -0.97 -31.12 24.36
CA PRO A 202 -0.45 -29.93 25.02
C PRO A 202 0.94 -29.52 24.49
N LEU A 203 0.98 -28.60 23.52
CA LEU A 203 2.23 -27.98 23.05
C LEU A 203 2.19 -26.44 22.97
N VAL A 204 1.07 -25.80 23.34
CA VAL A 204 0.77 -24.40 22.99
C VAL A 204 1.31 -23.38 24.01
N SER A 205 1.62 -23.80 25.25
CA SER A 205 2.03 -22.88 26.33
C SER A 205 3.45 -22.29 26.18
N THR A 206 4.31 -22.87 25.36
CA THR A 206 5.70 -22.41 25.17
C THR A 206 5.87 -21.42 24.00
N ILE A 207 4.85 -21.24 23.15
CA ILE A 207 4.96 -20.53 21.86
C ILE A 207 4.74 -19.01 21.99
N PHE A 208 4.12 -18.52 23.08
CA PHE A 208 3.77 -17.10 23.26
C PHE A 208 4.89 -16.23 23.87
N ARG A 209 6.10 -16.29 23.33
CA ARG A 209 7.10 -15.23 23.48
C ARG A 209 7.23 -14.47 22.16
N SER A 210 6.51 -13.34 22.08
CA SER A 210 6.60 -12.25 21.09
C SER A 210 7.04 -12.65 19.68
N PRO A 211 6.12 -12.87 18.72
CA PRO A 211 6.52 -13.10 17.33
C PRO A 211 7.35 -11.91 16.80
N PRO A 212 8.32 -12.16 15.90
CA PRO A 212 9.12 -11.09 15.31
C PRO A 212 8.21 -10.06 14.63
N LYS A 213 8.55 -8.78 14.77
CA LYS A 213 7.85 -7.68 14.10
C LYS A 213 8.18 -7.72 12.60
N ILE A 214 7.45 -8.54 11.85
CA ILE A 214 7.36 -8.42 10.41
C ILE A 214 6.90 -6.99 10.12
N PRO A 215 7.61 -6.19 9.30
CA PRO A 215 7.12 -4.88 8.90
C PRO A 215 5.78 -5.08 8.18
N GLY A 216 4.72 -4.48 8.71
CA GLY A 216 3.41 -4.52 8.07
C GLY A 216 3.46 -3.90 6.67
N PRO A 217 2.41 -4.12 5.85
CA PRO A 217 2.29 -3.46 4.56
C PRO A 217 2.59 -1.96 4.65
N PHE A 218 3.18 -1.39 3.59
CA PHE A 218 3.19 0.06 3.41
C PHE A 218 1.75 0.50 3.10
N TYR A 219 0.93 0.58 4.15
CA TYR A 219 -0.41 1.10 4.04
C TYR A 219 -0.32 2.58 3.66
N ASN A 220 -0.96 2.95 2.55
CA ASN A 220 -1.30 4.34 2.24
C ASN A 220 -2.38 4.81 3.22
N THR A 221 -2.02 4.95 4.51
CA THR A 221 -2.94 5.28 5.59
C THR A 221 -2.56 6.61 6.21
N LEU A 222 -3.44 7.59 6.03
CA LEU A 222 -3.42 8.79 6.85
C LEU A 222 -4.02 8.44 8.22
N THR A 223 -3.33 8.80 9.31
CA THR A 223 -3.83 8.62 10.67
C THR A 223 -3.94 9.98 11.34
N LEU A 224 -5.16 10.41 11.64
CA LEU A 224 -5.43 11.56 12.50
C LEU A 224 -5.60 11.08 13.94
N LYS A 225 -5.12 11.87 14.90
CA LYS A 225 -5.22 11.57 16.34
C LYS A 225 -5.56 12.83 17.11
N LYS A 226 -6.45 12.70 18.09
CA LYS A 226 -6.72 13.78 19.06
C LYS A 226 -5.57 13.90 20.06
N ASN A 227 -5.14 12.76 20.62
CA ASN A 227 -4.03 12.62 21.54
C ASN A 227 -3.07 11.51 21.10
N PHE A 228 -1.78 11.64 21.40
CA PHE A 228 -0.76 10.67 20.97
C PHE A 228 -0.91 9.27 21.56
N PHE A 229 -1.56 9.15 22.72
CA PHE A 229 -1.61 7.92 23.54
C PHE A 229 -2.92 7.12 23.42
N THR A 230 -4.00 7.70 22.90
CA THR A 230 -5.33 7.07 22.84
C THR A 230 -5.60 6.46 21.45
N THR A 231 -5.41 5.14 21.31
CA THR A 231 -5.73 4.41 20.06
C THR A 231 -7.21 4.48 19.67
N THR A 232 -8.07 4.88 20.60
CA THR A 232 -9.52 4.97 20.45
C THR A 232 -10.01 6.33 19.93
N GLU A 233 -9.16 7.35 19.93
CA GLU A 233 -9.41 8.68 19.34
C GLU A 233 -8.59 8.89 18.04
N CYS A 234 -8.30 7.78 17.34
CA CYS A 234 -7.51 7.73 16.11
C CYS A 234 -8.41 7.43 14.90
N LEU A 235 -8.55 8.36 13.96
CA LEU A 235 -9.15 8.11 12.65
C LEU A 235 -8.07 7.64 11.66
N HIS A 236 -8.24 6.44 11.11
CA HIS A 236 -7.38 5.90 10.06
C HIS A 236 -8.11 5.90 8.71
N LEU A 237 -7.54 6.57 7.73
CA LEU A 237 -8.06 6.68 6.37
C LEU A 237 -7.14 5.89 5.43
N HIS A 238 -7.63 4.77 4.91
CA HIS A 238 -6.86 3.80 4.13
C HIS A 238 -7.12 3.99 2.63
N SER A 239 -6.14 4.55 1.91
CA SER A 239 -6.13 4.68 0.45
C SER A 239 -5.59 3.42 -0.24
N ILE A 240 -6.26 2.30 0.01
CA ILE A 240 -5.96 0.98 -0.57
C ILE A 240 -7.28 0.31 -1.03
N PRO A 241 -7.24 -0.72 -1.89
CA PRO A 241 -8.45 -1.44 -2.31
C PRO A 241 -9.24 -1.97 -1.09
N PRO A 242 -10.54 -1.65 -0.93
CA PRO A 242 -11.31 -2.07 0.23
C PRO A 242 -11.41 -3.59 0.31
N THR A 243 -11.44 -4.15 1.52
CA THR A 243 -11.51 -5.61 1.77
C THR A 243 -10.32 -6.45 1.25
N LEU A 244 -9.33 -5.87 0.56
CA LEU A 244 -8.08 -6.56 0.19
C LEU A 244 -7.29 -6.97 1.44
N PHE A 245 -7.33 -6.14 2.47
CA PHE A 245 -6.86 -6.48 3.82
C PHE A 245 -8.03 -6.45 4.82
N PRO A 246 -8.01 -7.26 5.89
CA PRO A 246 -8.86 -7.04 7.04
C PRO A 246 -8.35 -5.81 7.81
N LEU A 247 -9.26 -4.90 8.20
CA LEU A 247 -8.91 -3.81 9.11
C LEU A 247 -8.57 -4.38 10.48
N SER A 248 -7.39 -4.07 11.01
CA SER A 248 -6.99 -4.48 12.36
C SER A 248 -7.87 -3.77 13.38
N GLY A 249 -8.58 -4.53 14.22
CA GLY A 249 -9.53 -4.01 15.22
C GLY A 249 -8.90 -3.24 16.41
N SER A 250 -7.70 -2.69 16.24
CA SER A 250 -6.98 -1.87 17.22
C SER A 250 -7.42 -0.40 17.25
N SER A 251 -8.02 0.11 16.16
CA SER A 251 -8.81 1.35 16.18
C SER A 251 -10.18 1.11 15.55
N PRO A 252 -11.28 1.53 16.23
CA PRO A 252 -12.63 1.38 15.73
C PRO A 252 -13.00 2.35 14.59
N TYR A 253 -12.17 3.36 14.29
CA TYR A 253 -12.39 4.33 13.22
C TYR A 253 -11.37 4.14 12.11
N SER A 254 -11.55 3.06 11.36
CA SER A 254 -10.73 2.73 10.21
C SER A 254 -11.61 2.69 8.97
N ILE A 255 -11.36 3.57 8.00
CA ILE A 255 -12.21 3.81 6.84
C ILE A 255 -11.43 3.55 5.57
N TYR A 256 -11.98 2.73 4.68
CA TYR A 256 -11.45 2.58 3.33
C TYR A 256 -11.93 3.72 2.45
N LEU A 257 -10.98 4.44 1.84
CA LEU A 257 -11.26 5.47 0.82
C LEU A 257 -11.11 4.93 -0.61
N GLY A 258 -10.55 3.72 -0.77
CA GLY A 258 -10.07 3.23 -2.07
C GLY A 258 -8.76 3.91 -2.48
N PRO A 259 -8.04 3.39 -3.48
CA PRO A 259 -6.87 4.09 -4.00
C PRO A 259 -7.26 5.41 -4.65
N PHE A 260 -6.42 6.44 -4.50
CA PHE A 260 -6.62 7.71 -5.19
C PHE A 260 -6.19 7.60 -6.64
N ILE A 261 -7.16 7.27 -7.50
CA ILE A 261 -7.00 7.23 -8.96
C ILE A 261 -7.61 8.51 -9.54
N ASP A 262 -6.76 9.43 -9.97
CA ASP A 262 -7.18 10.53 -10.84
C ASP A 262 -7.54 9.96 -12.23
N GLU A 263 -8.80 10.03 -12.63
CA GLU A 263 -9.26 9.57 -13.96
C GLU A 263 -8.93 10.59 -15.07
N SER A 264 -8.61 11.84 -14.73
CA SER A 264 -8.36 12.93 -15.70
C SER A 264 -6.91 12.97 -16.22
N SER A 265 -5.94 12.48 -15.44
CA SER A 265 -4.52 12.47 -15.81
C SER A 265 -4.18 11.40 -16.86
N VAL A 266 -4.60 11.60 -18.11
CA VAL A 266 -4.16 10.78 -19.25
C VAL A 266 -2.94 11.44 -19.87
N HIS A 267 -1.74 11.05 -19.41
CA HIS A 267 -0.52 11.33 -20.16
C HIS A 267 -0.61 10.60 -21.51
N HIS A 268 -0.60 11.36 -22.61
CA HIS A 268 -0.61 10.79 -23.95
C HIS A 268 0.63 9.88 -24.13
N ALA A 269 0.39 8.60 -24.45
CA ALA A 269 1.46 7.74 -24.95
C ALA A 269 1.92 8.25 -26.33
N THR A 270 3.10 7.81 -26.75
CA THR A 270 3.53 7.94 -28.15
C THR A 270 2.48 7.31 -29.07
N ASN A 271 2.23 7.94 -30.23
CA ASN A 271 1.18 7.52 -31.16
C ASN A 271 1.29 6.02 -31.49
N ASP A 272 2.49 5.53 -31.80
CA ASP A 272 2.77 4.13 -32.13
C ASP A 272 2.29 3.13 -31.06
N LEU A 273 2.48 3.44 -29.77
CA LEU A 273 2.03 2.59 -28.68
C LEU A 273 0.50 2.66 -28.50
N VAL A 274 -0.08 3.84 -28.68
CA VAL A 274 -1.54 4.02 -28.65
C VAL A 274 -2.20 3.21 -29.77
N GLU A 275 -1.71 3.37 -31.00
CA GLU A 275 -2.17 2.66 -32.19
C GLU A 275 -2.03 1.14 -32.01
N TRP A 276 -0.88 0.67 -31.53
CA TRP A 276 -0.68 -0.76 -31.27
C TRP A 276 -1.68 -1.31 -30.25
N VAL A 277 -1.90 -0.64 -29.12
CA VAL A 277 -2.83 -1.12 -28.08
C VAL A 277 -4.29 -1.04 -28.54
N GLN A 278 -4.65 -0.05 -29.35
CA GLN A 278 -5.99 0.11 -29.92
C GLN A 278 -6.27 -0.84 -31.09
N SER A 279 -5.24 -1.30 -31.82
CA SER A 279 -5.41 -2.25 -32.91
C SER A 279 -5.78 -3.67 -32.45
N LYS A 280 -5.61 -4.01 -31.16
CA LYS A 280 -5.83 -5.36 -30.66
C LYS A 280 -7.29 -5.61 -30.26
N PRO A 281 -7.81 -6.84 -30.43
CA PRO A 281 -9.15 -7.21 -29.97
C PRO A 281 -9.36 -6.96 -28.46
N LYS A 282 -10.63 -6.89 -28.04
CA LYS A 282 -10.97 -6.85 -26.59
C LYS A 282 -10.41 -8.08 -25.88
N HIS A 283 -9.91 -7.89 -24.66
CA HIS A 283 -9.36 -8.95 -23.80
C HIS A 283 -8.27 -9.83 -24.46
N SER A 284 -7.38 -9.22 -25.25
CA SER A 284 -6.29 -9.91 -25.97
C SER A 284 -4.88 -9.61 -25.45
N ILE A 285 -4.66 -8.50 -24.75
CA ILE A 285 -3.32 -8.09 -24.29
C ILE A 285 -3.08 -8.54 -22.84
N ILE A 286 -1.95 -9.22 -22.62
CA ILE A 286 -1.31 -9.33 -21.31
C ILE A 286 -0.37 -8.13 -21.14
N TYR A 287 -0.62 -7.28 -20.15
CA TYR A 287 0.29 -6.19 -19.79
C TYR A 287 1.24 -6.64 -18.69
N VAL A 288 2.53 -6.31 -18.79
CA VAL A 288 3.58 -6.77 -17.87
C VAL A 288 4.42 -5.58 -17.41
N ALA A 289 4.38 -5.24 -16.11
CA ALA A 289 5.18 -4.14 -15.57
C ALA A 289 5.59 -4.33 -14.10
N PHE A 290 6.82 -3.92 -13.79
CA PHE A 290 7.47 -4.13 -12.49
C PHE A 290 7.83 -2.82 -11.77
N GLY A 291 7.06 -1.75 -12.03
CA GLY A 291 7.26 -0.44 -11.41
C GLY A 291 8.51 0.31 -11.89
N SER A 292 8.87 1.37 -11.17
CA SER A 292 10.01 2.23 -11.49
C SER A 292 11.37 1.65 -11.07
N SER A 293 11.40 0.82 -10.02
CA SER A 293 12.62 0.55 -9.25
C SER A 293 12.82 -0.91 -8.85
N ALA A 294 11.90 -1.82 -9.15
CA ALA A 294 12.03 -3.23 -8.78
C ALA A 294 12.75 -4.02 -9.88
N GLN A 295 13.92 -4.58 -9.56
CA GLN A 295 14.75 -5.35 -10.48
C GLN A 295 14.48 -6.86 -10.35
N ILE A 296 14.21 -7.53 -11.47
CA ILE A 296 14.01 -8.98 -11.52
C ILE A 296 15.36 -9.68 -11.75
N ARG A 297 15.61 -10.78 -11.01
CA ARG A 297 16.78 -11.66 -11.24
C ARG A 297 16.62 -12.44 -12.54
N SER A 298 17.70 -12.61 -13.31
CA SER A 298 17.70 -13.23 -14.65
C SER A 298 17.02 -14.60 -14.72
N ASN A 299 17.14 -15.45 -13.70
CA ASN A 299 16.43 -16.74 -13.65
C ASN A 299 14.90 -16.58 -13.61
N LYS A 300 14.38 -15.61 -12.83
CA LYS A 300 12.95 -15.28 -12.80
C LYS A 300 12.47 -14.63 -14.08
N MET A 301 13.30 -13.75 -14.69
CA MET A 301 13.01 -13.17 -16.00
C MET A 301 12.90 -14.27 -17.07
N LYS A 302 13.83 -15.24 -17.07
CA LYS A 302 13.78 -16.39 -17.97
C LYS A 302 12.50 -17.21 -17.80
N SER A 303 12.18 -17.65 -16.58
CA SER A 303 10.93 -18.38 -16.30
C SER A 303 9.68 -17.60 -16.74
N LEU A 304 9.65 -16.29 -16.51
CA LEU A 304 8.55 -15.42 -16.92
C LEU A 304 8.41 -15.37 -18.45
N ILE A 305 9.49 -15.06 -19.17
CA ILE A 305 9.44 -14.92 -20.63
C ILE A 305 9.11 -16.27 -21.28
N ASP A 306 9.80 -17.35 -20.91
CA ASP A 306 9.52 -18.69 -21.45
C ASP A 306 8.06 -19.12 -21.21
N GLY A 307 7.52 -18.85 -20.02
CA GLY A 307 6.16 -19.23 -19.66
C GLY A 307 5.07 -18.39 -20.33
N VAL A 308 5.33 -17.10 -20.57
CA VAL A 308 4.45 -16.24 -21.39
C VAL A 308 4.52 -16.65 -22.86
N MET A 309 5.70 -16.97 -23.40
CA MET A 309 5.83 -17.42 -24.80
C MET A 309 5.11 -18.75 -25.04
N GLU A 310 5.21 -19.71 -24.12
CA GLU A 310 4.48 -20.97 -24.20
C GLU A 310 2.96 -20.77 -24.17
N PHE A 311 2.47 -19.83 -23.35
CA PHE A 311 1.06 -19.45 -23.34
C PHE A 311 0.62 -18.81 -24.67
N LEU A 312 1.44 -17.92 -25.24
CA LEU A 312 1.18 -17.27 -26.54
C LEU A 312 1.26 -18.24 -27.72
N LEU A 313 2.09 -19.27 -27.67
CA LEU A 313 2.17 -20.32 -28.69
C LEU A 313 0.82 -21.04 -28.85
N HIS A 314 0.17 -21.31 -27.72
CA HIS A 314 -1.11 -22.01 -27.63
C HIS A 314 -2.35 -21.08 -27.64
N THR A 315 -2.14 -19.76 -27.52
CA THR A 315 -3.22 -18.75 -27.52
C THR A 315 -3.00 -17.72 -28.62
N PRO A 316 -3.30 -18.02 -29.90
CA PRO A 316 -2.99 -17.14 -31.04
C PRO A 316 -3.66 -15.76 -30.97
N THR A 317 -4.82 -15.68 -30.32
CA THR A 317 -5.58 -14.44 -30.10
C THR A 317 -4.96 -13.52 -29.04
N ALA A 318 -4.02 -14.03 -28.23
CA ALA A 318 -3.35 -13.23 -27.21
C ALA A 318 -2.09 -12.54 -27.76
N SER A 319 -1.81 -11.37 -27.19
CA SER A 319 -0.63 -10.53 -27.40
C SER A 319 -0.05 -10.11 -26.05
N VAL A 320 1.20 -9.66 -26.01
CA VAL A 320 1.86 -9.18 -24.78
C VAL A 320 2.50 -7.81 -24.97
N LEU A 321 2.34 -6.95 -23.96
CA LEU A 321 3.03 -5.67 -23.82
C LEU A 321 3.93 -5.71 -22.58
N PHE A 322 5.24 -5.79 -22.80
CA PHE A 322 6.25 -5.71 -21.76
C PHE A 322 6.71 -4.25 -21.56
N ALA A 323 6.48 -3.67 -20.39
CA ALA A 323 7.00 -2.36 -20.01
C ALA A 323 8.16 -2.53 -19.01
N PHE A 324 9.39 -2.57 -19.54
CA PHE A 324 10.59 -2.84 -18.77
C PHE A 324 11.48 -1.60 -18.70
N ARG A 325 11.68 -1.07 -17.48
CA ARG A 325 12.70 -0.03 -17.25
C ARG A 325 14.10 -0.56 -17.49
N LYS A 326 15.04 0.34 -17.83
CA LYS A 326 16.47 0.12 -18.15
C LYS A 326 17.05 -1.22 -17.68
N ASP A 327 17.10 -1.47 -16.37
CA ASP A 327 17.75 -2.69 -15.84
C ASP A 327 16.98 -3.99 -16.14
N ASN A 328 15.65 -3.95 -16.10
CA ASN A 328 14.81 -5.09 -16.51
C ASN A 328 14.82 -5.27 -18.04
N TYR A 329 14.94 -4.20 -18.81
CA TYR A 329 15.07 -4.26 -20.27
C TYR A 329 16.41 -4.88 -20.68
N ASN A 330 17.51 -4.45 -20.06
CA ASN A 330 18.84 -5.04 -20.26
C ASN A 330 18.85 -6.54 -19.89
N ASN A 331 18.20 -6.90 -18.78
CA ASN A 331 18.04 -8.29 -18.38
C ASN A 331 17.19 -9.10 -19.38
N TYR A 332 16.07 -8.54 -19.86
CA TYR A 332 15.26 -9.14 -20.91
C TYR A 332 16.06 -9.37 -22.20
N GLN A 333 16.83 -8.38 -22.67
CA GLN A 333 17.63 -8.51 -23.88
C GLN A 333 18.70 -9.59 -23.75
N LYS A 334 19.34 -9.71 -22.57
CA LYS A 334 20.23 -10.84 -22.28
C LYS A 334 19.51 -12.19 -22.39
N ILE A 335 18.34 -12.33 -21.75
CA ILE A 335 17.54 -13.56 -21.81
C ILE A 335 17.08 -13.87 -23.25
N ARG A 336 16.73 -12.86 -24.06
CA ARG A 336 16.37 -13.03 -25.48
C ARG A 336 17.56 -13.56 -26.28
N GLY A 337 18.77 -13.05 -26.07
CA GLY A 337 19.98 -13.54 -26.73
C GLY A 337 20.42 -14.95 -26.30
N GLU A 338 20.05 -15.39 -25.09
CA GLU A 338 20.32 -16.74 -24.57
C GLU A 338 19.22 -17.77 -24.92
N MET A 339 18.12 -17.33 -25.54
CA MET A 339 16.95 -18.17 -25.84
C MET A 339 17.26 -19.16 -26.97
N LYS A 340 16.95 -20.45 -26.75
CA LYS A 340 17.19 -21.55 -27.72
C LYS A 340 15.94 -22.11 -28.41
N ASN A 341 14.74 -21.61 -28.07
CA ASN A 341 13.50 -22.08 -28.67
C ASN A 341 13.13 -21.17 -29.84
N ASP A 342 13.26 -21.68 -31.07
CA ASP A 342 12.99 -20.94 -32.31
C ASP A 342 11.53 -20.47 -32.43
N GLU A 343 10.58 -21.17 -31.81
CA GLU A 343 9.16 -20.79 -31.81
C GLU A 343 8.94 -19.56 -30.93
N TYR A 344 9.57 -19.55 -29.76
CA TYR A 344 9.53 -18.41 -28.84
C TYR A 344 10.26 -17.20 -29.45
N GLN A 345 11.40 -17.41 -30.13
CA GLN A 345 12.10 -16.36 -30.86
C GLN A 345 11.24 -15.77 -31.98
N ARG A 346 10.50 -16.61 -32.72
CA ARG A 346 9.52 -16.17 -33.73
C ARG A 346 8.43 -15.29 -33.12
N ILE A 347 7.81 -15.72 -32.02
CA ILE A 347 6.77 -14.92 -31.33
C ILE A 347 7.32 -13.60 -30.75
N LEU A 348 8.53 -13.60 -30.16
CA LEU A 348 9.19 -12.39 -29.66
C LEU A 348 9.60 -11.40 -30.76
N SER A 349 9.65 -11.85 -32.01
CA SER A 349 10.01 -11.03 -33.18
C SER A 349 8.79 -10.65 -34.03
N ASP A 350 7.61 -11.16 -33.69
CA ASP A 350 6.33 -10.76 -34.26
C ASP A 350 5.82 -9.51 -33.54
N GLU A 351 6.05 -8.34 -34.14
CA GLU A 351 5.61 -7.05 -33.61
C GLU A 351 4.08 -6.92 -33.50
N GLN A 352 3.30 -7.76 -34.19
CA GLN A 352 1.85 -7.78 -34.01
C GLN A 352 1.42 -8.53 -32.74
N ARG A 353 2.28 -9.40 -32.18
CA ARG A 353 1.97 -10.19 -30.98
C ARG A 353 2.78 -9.80 -29.74
N CYS A 354 4.00 -9.29 -29.91
CA CYS A 354 4.89 -8.91 -28.82
C CYS A 354 5.37 -7.47 -28.98
N ARG A 355 5.04 -6.61 -28.00
CA ARG A 355 5.57 -5.24 -27.90
C ARG A 355 6.41 -5.11 -26.62
N VAL A 356 7.57 -4.47 -26.73
CA VAL A 356 8.48 -4.20 -25.60
C VAL A 356 8.82 -2.72 -25.56
N GLU A 357 8.48 -2.07 -24.46
CA GLU A 357 8.80 -0.68 -24.18
C GLU A 357 9.90 -0.60 -23.12
N SER A 358 10.96 0.16 -23.43
CA SER A 358 12.13 0.37 -22.55
C SER A 358 12.04 1.64 -21.69
N SER A 359 11.09 2.52 -22.01
CA SER A 359 10.94 3.88 -21.52
C SER A 359 9.75 4.02 -20.54
N PHE A 360 9.22 5.24 -20.36
CA PHE A 360 7.99 5.44 -19.60
C PHE A 360 6.76 5.15 -20.45
N VAL A 361 5.87 4.30 -19.94
CA VAL A 361 4.54 4.06 -20.50
C VAL A 361 3.46 4.61 -19.56
N PRO A 362 2.35 5.17 -20.07
CA PRO A 362 1.24 5.63 -19.24
C PRO A 362 0.42 4.43 -18.76
N GLN A 363 0.92 3.75 -17.73
CA GLN A 363 0.32 2.54 -17.15
C GLN A 363 -1.19 2.67 -16.89
N LYS A 364 -1.61 3.80 -16.31
CA LYS A 364 -3.02 4.11 -16.06
C LYS A 364 -3.88 4.02 -17.33
N TRP A 365 -3.43 4.64 -18.43
CA TRP A 365 -4.11 4.60 -19.73
C TRP A 365 -4.13 3.20 -20.32
N ILE A 366 -3.01 2.45 -20.23
CA ILE A 366 -2.94 1.05 -20.69
C ILE A 366 -3.96 0.18 -19.94
N LEU A 367 -3.99 0.29 -18.61
CA LEU A 367 -4.90 -0.47 -17.76
C LEU A 367 -6.38 -0.07 -17.99
N GLN A 368 -6.68 1.15 -18.44
CA GLN A 368 -8.03 1.53 -18.86
C GLN A 368 -8.52 0.81 -20.14
N GLN A 369 -7.63 0.30 -20.99
CA GLN A 369 -8.03 -0.20 -22.30
C GLN A 369 -8.80 -1.53 -22.22
N ASN A 370 -9.83 -1.65 -23.06
CA ASN A 370 -10.63 -2.88 -23.21
C ASN A 370 -9.85 -4.03 -23.87
N SER A 371 -8.76 -3.73 -24.59
CA SER A 371 -7.87 -4.74 -25.16
C SER A 371 -7.02 -5.44 -24.10
N VAL A 372 -6.71 -4.80 -22.97
CA VAL A 372 -5.98 -5.43 -21.86
C VAL A 372 -6.87 -6.37 -21.07
N SER A 373 -6.46 -7.64 -20.99
CA SER A 373 -7.16 -8.72 -20.28
C SER A 373 -6.61 -8.92 -18.86
N LEU A 374 -5.29 -9.01 -18.73
CA LEU A 374 -4.59 -9.43 -17.52
C LEU A 374 -3.35 -8.57 -17.27
N PHE A 375 -3.02 -8.33 -16.00
CA PHE A 375 -1.83 -7.58 -15.58
C PHE A 375 -0.85 -8.47 -14.81
N ILE A 376 0.36 -8.69 -15.34
CA ILE A 376 1.46 -9.28 -14.58
C ILE A 376 2.20 -8.16 -13.86
N SER A 377 2.25 -8.21 -12.52
CA SER A 377 2.74 -7.11 -11.69
C SER A 377 3.67 -7.55 -10.57
N HIS A 378 4.58 -6.65 -10.20
CA HIS A 378 5.39 -6.74 -8.97
C HIS A 378 4.59 -6.51 -7.67
N CYS A 379 3.29 -6.21 -7.76
CA CYS A 379 2.40 -6.00 -6.60
C CYS A 379 2.73 -4.80 -5.70
N GLY A 380 3.44 -3.78 -6.21
CA GLY A 380 3.51 -2.47 -5.53
C GLY A 380 2.12 -1.83 -5.44
N MET A 381 1.76 -1.27 -4.28
CA MET A 381 0.37 -0.89 -3.94
C MET A 381 -0.28 0.06 -4.97
N GLY A 382 0.46 0.99 -5.57
CA GLY A 382 -0.06 1.86 -6.62
C GLY A 382 -0.51 1.10 -7.88
N SER A 383 0.32 0.14 -8.34
CA SER A 383 -0.02 -0.72 -9.49
C SER A 383 -1.16 -1.68 -9.18
N VAL A 384 -1.23 -2.19 -7.94
CA VAL A 384 -2.39 -2.99 -7.47
C VAL A 384 -3.66 -2.13 -7.48
N GLY A 385 -3.58 -0.90 -6.98
CA GLY A 385 -4.67 0.08 -7.01
C GLY A 385 -5.18 0.33 -8.43
N GLU A 386 -4.30 0.71 -9.36
CA GLU A 386 -4.67 0.95 -10.77
C GLU A 386 -5.25 -0.30 -11.46
N GLY A 387 -4.59 -1.45 -11.32
CA GLY A 387 -5.00 -2.69 -11.98
C GLY A 387 -6.39 -3.15 -11.54
N LEU A 388 -6.65 -3.19 -10.22
CA LEU A 388 -7.96 -3.57 -9.69
C LEU A 388 -9.02 -2.52 -9.98
N TYR A 389 -8.67 -1.22 -9.98
CA TYR A 389 -9.62 -0.14 -10.29
C TYR A 389 -10.15 -0.24 -11.73
N PHE A 390 -9.27 -0.54 -12.70
CA PHE A 390 -9.62 -0.77 -14.11
C PHE A 390 -9.90 -2.25 -14.47
N GLN A 391 -10.29 -3.04 -13.47
CA GLN A 391 -10.88 -4.38 -13.66
C GLN A 391 -9.94 -5.43 -14.27
N LYS A 392 -8.62 -5.33 -14.02
CA LYS A 392 -7.62 -6.27 -14.51
C LYS A 392 -7.21 -7.27 -13.42
N PRO A 393 -7.46 -8.59 -13.60
CA PRO A 393 -6.88 -9.63 -12.76
C PRO A 393 -5.35 -9.55 -12.75
N ILE A 394 -4.76 -9.76 -11.58
CA ILE A 394 -3.31 -9.59 -11.39
C ILE A 394 -2.61 -10.94 -11.22
N LEU A 395 -1.63 -11.24 -12.09
CA LEU A 395 -0.67 -12.32 -11.86
C LEU A 395 0.52 -11.76 -11.07
N CYS A 396 0.65 -12.18 -9.82
CA CYS A 396 1.57 -11.60 -8.86
C CYS A 396 2.98 -12.19 -8.94
N LEU A 397 3.97 -11.34 -9.15
CA LEU A 397 5.40 -11.65 -9.13
C LEU A 397 6.11 -10.70 -8.14
N PRO A 398 5.89 -10.84 -6.82
CA PRO A 398 6.50 -9.95 -5.82
C PRO A 398 8.03 -10.05 -5.83
N ILE A 399 8.71 -8.92 -5.61
CA ILE A 399 10.17 -8.82 -5.70
C ILE A 399 10.78 -8.50 -4.32
N CYS A 400 10.24 -7.50 -3.61
CA CYS A 400 10.73 -7.05 -2.31
C CYS A 400 9.61 -6.52 -1.40
N THR A 401 9.94 -6.23 -0.14
CA THR A 401 9.08 -5.47 0.82
C THR A 401 7.65 -6.02 0.99
N ASP A 402 6.67 -5.12 1.07
CA ASP A 402 5.22 -5.32 1.20
C ASP A 402 4.59 -6.07 0.03
N GLN A 403 5.26 -6.13 -1.13
CA GLN A 403 4.72 -6.73 -2.36
C GLN A 403 4.28 -8.18 -2.15
N PHE A 404 4.97 -8.93 -1.29
CA PHE A 404 4.61 -10.30 -0.94
C PHE A 404 3.29 -10.39 -0.17
N LEU A 405 3.04 -9.45 0.75
CA LEU A 405 1.77 -9.37 1.48
C LEU A 405 0.63 -8.94 0.54
N ASN A 406 0.91 -8.02 -0.38
CA ASN A 406 -0.02 -7.61 -1.43
C ASN A 406 -0.37 -8.79 -2.35
N ALA A 407 0.63 -9.59 -2.76
CA ALA A 407 0.44 -10.78 -3.58
C ALA A 407 -0.42 -11.85 -2.88
N MET A 408 -0.16 -12.11 -1.59
CA MET A 408 -0.98 -13.02 -0.77
C MET A 408 -2.43 -12.53 -0.63
N ALA A 409 -2.63 -11.22 -0.44
CA ALA A 409 -3.96 -10.63 -0.35
C ALA A 409 -4.74 -10.74 -1.67
N ILE A 410 -4.08 -10.52 -2.81
CA ILE A 410 -4.67 -10.68 -4.15
C ILE A 410 -5.10 -12.13 -4.40
N ASP A 411 -4.24 -13.09 -4.10
CA ASP A 411 -4.48 -14.53 -4.27
C ASP A 411 -5.63 -15.00 -3.34
N HIS A 412 -5.62 -14.58 -2.07
CA HIS A 412 -6.65 -14.93 -1.09
C HIS A 412 -8.03 -14.33 -1.39
N THR A 413 -8.09 -13.13 -1.99
CA THR A 413 -9.36 -12.48 -2.36
C THR A 413 -9.88 -12.87 -3.74
N GLY A 414 -9.17 -13.73 -4.48
CA GLY A 414 -9.60 -14.19 -5.81
C GLY A 414 -9.56 -13.12 -6.90
N VAL A 415 -8.96 -11.96 -6.65
CA VAL A 415 -8.80 -10.87 -7.64
C VAL A 415 -7.55 -11.04 -8.52
N GLY A 416 -6.86 -12.17 -8.36
CA GLY A 416 -5.66 -12.54 -9.11
C GLY A 416 -5.08 -13.85 -8.59
N ALA A 417 -3.90 -14.21 -9.09
CA ALA A 417 -3.18 -15.41 -8.65
C ALA A 417 -1.70 -15.09 -8.40
N SER A 418 -1.05 -15.79 -7.48
CA SER A 418 0.35 -15.56 -7.13
C SER A 418 1.31 -16.63 -7.62
N LEU A 419 2.45 -16.21 -8.21
CA LEU A 419 3.62 -17.07 -8.46
C LEU A 419 4.45 -17.28 -7.19
N PHE A 420 4.27 -16.42 -6.18
CA PHE A 420 4.79 -16.65 -4.84
C PHE A 420 3.80 -17.50 -4.05
N ILE A 421 4.21 -18.71 -3.68
CA ILE A 421 3.48 -19.54 -2.71
C ILE A 421 4.02 -19.20 -1.32
N PRO A 422 3.19 -18.70 -0.39
CA PRO A 422 3.65 -18.40 0.96
C PRO A 422 4.08 -19.67 1.69
N PRO A 423 5.22 -19.65 2.41
CA PRO A 423 5.67 -20.79 3.21
C PRO A 423 4.62 -21.14 4.27
N THR A 424 4.50 -22.44 4.56
CA THR A 424 3.69 -22.94 5.68
C THR A 424 4.16 -22.35 7.01
N LEU A 425 3.31 -22.43 8.04
CA LEU A 425 3.67 -21.99 9.40
C LEU A 425 4.98 -22.62 9.89
N TRP A 426 5.18 -23.92 9.62
CA TRP A 426 6.40 -24.65 9.97
C TRP A 426 7.64 -24.17 9.21
N GLN A 427 7.53 -23.90 7.92
CA GLN A 427 8.62 -23.34 7.12
C GLN A 427 8.98 -21.92 7.59
N SER A 428 7.98 -21.11 7.93
CA SER A 428 8.15 -19.76 8.47
C SER A 428 8.85 -19.74 9.84
N LEU A 429 8.56 -20.74 10.69
CA LEU A 429 9.26 -20.93 11.98
C LEU A 429 10.72 -21.34 11.81
N LEU A 430 11.04 -22.17 10.81
CA LEU A 430 12.39 -22.70 10.58
C LEU A 430 13.30 -21.75 9.79
N ARG A 431 12.75 -20.84 8.98
CA ARG A 431 13.49 -19.84 8.19
C ARG A 431 12.77 -18.49 8.16
N PRO A 432 12.73 -17.73 9.26
CA PRO A 432 12.07 -16.43 9.32
C PRO A 432 12.61 -15.44 8.26
N ASP A 433 13.92 -15.45 8.00
CA ASP A 433 14.56 -14.54 7.04
C ASP A 433 14.48 -15.04 5.57
N GLY A 434 13.93 -16.24 5.36
CA GLY A 434 13.89 -16.90 4.06
C GLY A 434 12.75 -16.45 3.13
N PHE A 435 11.78 -15.68 3.63
CA PHE A 435 10.50 -15.42 2.96
C PHE A 435 10.61 -14.80 1.56
N HIS A 436 11.64 -13.99 1.30
CA HIS A 436 11.88 -13.35 0.00
C HIS A 436 12.53 -14.27 -1.04
N HIS A 437 13.04 -15.44 -0.62
CA HIS A 437 13.76 -16.39 -1.47
C HIS A 437 12.84 -17.47 -2.04
N TYR A 438 11.99 -17.08 -3.00
CA TYR A 438 11.18 -18.01 -3.79
C TYR A 438 11.61 -18.05 -5.27
N THR A 439 11.30 -19.17 -5.91
CA THR A 439 11.49 -19.44 -7.34
C THR A 439 10.19 -19.95 -7.95
N PHE A 440 10.04 -19.83 -9.26
CA PHE A 440 8.96 -20.42 -10.04
C PHE A 440 9.49 -20.86 -11.41
N LEU A 441 8.83 -21.85 -12.01
CA LEU A 441 9.13 -22.41 -13.33
C LEU A 441 8.27 -21.75 -14.41
N ALA A 442 8.71 -21.87 -15.66
CA ALA A 442 7.93 -21.39 -16.81
C ALA A 442 6.54 -22.04 -16.89
N SER A 443 6.45 -23.34 -16.62
CA SER A 443 5.18 -24.08 -16.59
C SER A 443 4.17 -23.56 -15.55
N GLU A 444 4.63 -23.02 -14.42
CA GLU A 444 3.76 -22.41 -13.41
C GLU A 444 3.18 -21.07 -13.89
N VAL A 445 3.97 -20.30 -14.64
CA VAL A 445 3.51 -19.07 -15.32
C VAL A 445 2.46 -19.41 -16.38
N THR A 446 2.78 -20.35 -17.27
CA THR A 446 1.87 -20.82 -18.33
C THR A 446 0.55 -21.35 -17.76
N SER A 447 0.63 -22.24 -16.76
CA SER A 447 -0.55 -22.84 -16.12
C SER A 447 -1.45 -21.80 -15.45
N LYS A 448 -0.87 -20.83 -14.74
CA LYS A 448 -1.64 -19.72 -14.13
C LYS A 448 -2.22 -18.78 -15.18
N LEU A 449 -1.51 -18.50 -16.28
CA LEU A 449 -2.04 -17.70 -17.38
C LEU A 449 -3.27 -18.36 -18.00
N PHE A 450 -3.22 -19.64 -18.41
CA PHE A 450 -4.41 -20.37 -18.89
C PHE A 450 -5.56 -20.32 -17.87
N THR A 451 -5.28 -20.67 -16.62
CA THR A 451 -6.29 -20.68 -15.54
C THR A 451 -6.96 -19.32 -15.38
N MET A 452 -6.20 -18.22 -15.41
CA MET A 452 -6.75 -16.87 -15.28
C MET A 452 -7.44 -16.35 -16.56
N TRP A 453 -7.02 -16.83 -17.73
CA TRP A 453 -7.56 -16.44 -19.03
C TRP A 453 -8.94 -17.07 -19.29
N GLU A 454 -9.13 -18.31 -18.85
CA GLU A 454 -10.38 -19.06 -19.03
C GLU A 454 -11.37 -18.85 -17.88
N ASN A 455 -10.90 -18.69 -16.64
CA ASN A 455 -11.76 -18.63 -15.47
C ASN A 455 -12.39 -17.23 -15.25
N THR A 456 -13.62 -17.07 -15.72
CA THR A 456 -14.44 -15.86 -15.52
C THR A 456 -14.64 -15.42 -14.07
N THR A 457 -14.33 -16.25 -13.07
CA THR A 457 -14.40 -15.89 -11.65
C THR A 457 -13.46 -14.74 -11.31
N TYR A 458 -12.22 -14.74 -11.83
CA TYR A 458 -11.28 -13.64 -11.60
C TYR A 458 -11.83 -12.31 -12.11
N VAL A 459 -12.47 -12.30 -13.30
CA VAL A 459 -13.10 -11.10 -13.86
C VAL A 459 -14.22 -10.58 -12.95
N LYS A 460 -15.08 -11.47 -12.43
CA LYS A 460 -16.17 -11.12 -11.51
C LYS A 460 -15.67 -10.54 -10.18
N GLU A 461 -14.65 -11.15 -9.58
CA GLU A 461 -14.09 -10.67 -8.31
C GLU A 461 -13.39 -9.31 -8.47
N VAL A 462 -12.64 -9.10 -9.55
CA VAL A 462 -12.02 -7.79 -9.80
C VAL A 462 -13.07 -6.74 -10.16
N GLN A 463 -14.15 -7.09 -10.87
CA GLN A 463 -15.30 -6.18 -11.09
C GLN A 463 -15.94 -5.77 -9.76
N MET A 464 -16.20 -6.72 -8.87
CA MET A 464 -16.73 -6.46 -7.53
C MET A 464 -15.77 -5.58 -6.69
N MET A 465 -14.46 -5.85 -6.78
CA MET A 465 -13.42 -5.04 -6.13
C MET A 465 -13.39 -3.60 -6.68
N SER A 466 -13.40 -3.42 -8.01
CA SER A 466 -13.48 -2.12 -8.69
C SER A 466 -14.70 -1.32 -8.24
N LEU A 467 -15.88 -1.95 -8.15
CA LEU A 467 -17.10 -1.31 -7.66
C LEU A 467 -16.97 -0.85 -6.20
N LYS A 468 -16.42 -1.69 -5.31
CA LYS A 468 -16.12 -1.29 -3.92
C LYS A 468 -15.15 -0.11 -3.86
N MET A 469 -14.10 -0.12 -4.68
CA MET A 469 -13.08 0.94 -4.74
C MET A 469 -13.69 2.27 -5.20
N LYS A 470 -14.54 2.25 -6.23
CA LYS A 470 -15.25 3.44 -6.73
C LYS A 470 -16.29 3.96 -5.73
N HIS A 471 -16.97 3.06 -5.00
CA HIS A 471 -17.94 3.42 -3.98
C HIS A 471 -17.30 3.95 -2.67
N ALA A 472 -16.02 3.69 -2.42
CA ALA A 472 -15.31 4.14 -1.21
C ALA A 472 -15.09 5.67 -1.14
N GLY A 473 -15.39 6.41 -2.21
CA GLY A 473 -15.52 7.87 -2.20
C GLY A 473 -14.21 8.67 -2.29
N GLY A 474 -13.06 8.01 -2.26
CA GLY A 474 -11.75 8.59 -2.63
C GLY A 474 -11.36 9.82 -1.81
N VAL A 475 -10.74 10.79 -2.48
CA VAL A 475 -10.24 12.02 -1.85
C VAL A 475 -11.38 12.83 -1.22
N LYS A 476 -12.53 12.94 -1.90
CA LYS A 476 -13.69 13.68 -1.38
C LYS A 476 -14.15 13.09 -0.05
N ARG A 477 -14.32 11.77 0.03
CA ARG A 477 -14.70 11.11 1.29
C ARG A 477 -13.62 11.26 2.36
N GLY A 478 -12.34 11.27 1.96
CA GLY A 478 -11.24 11.59 2.86
C GLY A 478 -11.39 12.96 3.51
N VAL A 479 -11.68 14.00 2.72
CA VAL A 479 -11.93 15.36 3.24
C VAL A 479 -13.16 15.40 4.16
N GLU A 480 -14.29 14.80 3.76
CA GLU A 480 -15.51 14.73 4.58
C GLU A 480 -15.24 14.09 5.97
N GLU A 481 -14.43 13.03 6.03
CA GLU A 481 -14.08 12.34 7.29
C GLU A 481 -13.07 13.14 8.14
N ILE A 482 -12.14 13.87 7.51
CA ILE A 482 -11.22 14.80 8.19
C ILE A 482 -12.02 15.96 8.81
N GLU A 483 -12.93 16.57 8.05
CA GLU A 483 -13.82 17.63 8.53
C GLU A 483 -14.73 17.14 9.67
N PHE A 484 -15.31 15.95 9.54
CA PHE A 484 -16.08 15.32 10.61
C PHE A 484 -15.24 15.13 11.88
N PHE A 485 -14.02 14.58 11.76
CA PHE A 485 -13.09 14.38 12.87
C PHE A 485 -12.75 15.69 13.60
N VAL A 486 -12.49 16.77 12.85
CA VAL A 486 -12.21 18.11 13.39
C VAL A 486 -13.44 18.69 14.08
N ASN A 487 -14.63 18.58 13.47
CA ASN A 487 -15.89 19.11 14.00
C ASN A 487 -16.36 18.41 15.29
N VAL A 488 -15.99 17.15 15.52
CA VAL A 488 -16.22 16.44 16.79
C VAL A 488 -15.06 16.58 17.78
N HIS A 489 -14.08 17.46 17.50
CA HIS A 489 -12.86 17.66 18.28
C HIS A 489 -12.10 16.36 18.59
N GLY A 490 -12.13 15.41 17.65
CA GLY A 490 -11.55 14.08 17.78
C GLY A 490 -12.25 13.12 18.76
N ASP A 491 -13.34 13.53 19.43
CA ASP A 491 -14.18 12.63 20.26
C ASP A 491 -15.09 11.77 19.37
N LEU A 492 -14.45 10.83 18.67
CA LEU A 492 -15.15 9.86 17.83
C LEU A 492 -15.98 8.87 18.67
N HIS A 493 -15.65 8.65 19.96
CA HIS A 493 -16.28 7.65 20.83
C HIS A 493 -17.82 7.72 20.85
N ARG A 494 -18.38 8.93 20.85
CA ARG A 494 -19.85 9.16 20.84
C ARG A 494 -20.53 8.66 19.57
N TYR A 495 -19.76 8.53 18.49
CA TYR A 495 -20.20 8.16 17.15
C TYR A 495 -19.83 6.71 16.80
N MET A 496 -19.33 5.94 17.76
CA MET A 496 -18.98 4.54 17.54
C MET A 496 -20.20 3.69 17.21
N PRO A 497 -20.14 2.81 16.18
CA PRO A 497 -21.09 1.72 16.07
C PRO A 497 -21.04 0.87 17.34
N PHE A 498 -22.18 0.66 18.01
CA PHE A 498 -22.29 -0.05 19.29
C PHE A 498 -21.66 -1.47 19.27
N SER A 499 -21.53 -2.11 18.11
CA SER A 499 -20.80 -3.37 17.95
C SER A 499 -19.30 -3.29 18.28
N ASN A 500 -18.70 -2.09 18.21
CA ASN A 500 -17.32 -1.81 18.57
C ASN A 500 -17.15 -1.34 20.03
N THR A 501 -18.23 -1.05 20.78
CA THR A 501 -18.16 -0.77 22.24
C THR A 501 -18.13 -2.05 23.09
N LEU A 502 -18.37 -3.21 22.49
CA LEU A 502 -18.47 -4.50 23.18
C LEU A 502 -17.10 -5.18 23.30
N ALA A 503 -16.82 -5.78 24.46
CA ALA A 503 -15.64 -6.61 24.64
C ALA A 503 -15.66 -7.79 23.66
N PHE A 504 -14.48 -8.32 23.27
CA PHE A 504 -14.36 -9.41 22.30
C PHE A 504 -15.32 -10.57 22.58
N TYR A 505 -15.37 -11.05 23.83
CA TYR A 505 -16.24 -12.16 24.20
C TYR A 505 -17.74 -11.81 24.16
N GLN A 506 -18.13 -10.54 24.38
CA GLN A 506 -19.51 -10.07 24.22
C GLN A 506 -19.90 -9.94 22.73
N ARG A 507 -18.97 -9.41 21.91
CA ARG A 507 -19.12 -9.29 20.45
C ARG A 507 -19.34 -10.64 19.76
N TYR A 508 -18.73 -11.70 20.29
CA TYR A 508 -18.90 -13.09 19.84
C TYR A 508 -19.80 -13.94 20.77
N MET A 509 -20.49 -13.33 21.74
CA MET A 509 -21.43 -13.96 22.69
C MET A 509 -20.87 -15.18 23.47
N LEU A 510 -19.56 -15.23 23.67
CA LEU A 510 -18.84 -16.31 24.36
C LEU A 510 -19.16 -16.34 25.86
N ASP A 511 -19.48 -15.20 26.46
CA ASP A 511 -19.99 -15.08 27.83
C ASP A 511 -21.34 -15.81 28.01
N LEU A 512 -22.26 -15.60 27.08
CA LEU A 512 -23.57 -16.27 27.07
C LEU A 512 -23.43 -17.76 26.76
N ILE A 513 -22.51 -18.16 25.88
CA ILE A 513 -22.21 -19.58 25.64
C ILE A 513 -21.64 -20.23 26.90
N LEU A 514 -20.73 -19.56 27.62
CA LEU A 514 -20.16 -20.04 28.88
C LEU A 514 -21.24 -20.22 29.95
N VAL A 515 -22.10 -19.21 30.15
CA VAL A 515 -23.11 -19.19 31.22
C VAL A 515 -24.33 -20.06 30.90
N CYS A 516 -24.83 -20.05 29.67
CA CYS A 516 -26.08 -20.72 29.32
C CYS A 516 -25.91 -22.13 28.75
N ILE A 517 -24.69 -22.51 28.30
CA ILE A 517 -24.45 -23.82 27.68
C ILE A 517 -23.38 -24.59 28.46
N VAL A 518 -22.17 -24.03 28.61
CA VAL A 518 -21.03 -24.76 29.21
C VAL A 518 -21.27 -25.04 30.69
N LEU A 519 -21.63 -24.03 31.49
CA LEU A 519 -21.85 -24.19 32.93
C LEU A 519 -22.99 -25.19 33.25
N PRO A 520 -24.18 -25.14 32.61
CA PRO A 520 -25.22 -26.15 32.82
C PRO A 520 -24.78 -27.57 32.45
N ILE A 521 -24.04 -27.75 31.35
CA ILE A 521 -23.52 -29.08 30.97
C ILE A 521 -22.55 -29.61 32.03
N VAL A 522 -21.63 -28.78 32.53
CA VAL A 522 -20.70 -29.15 33.61
C VAL A 522 -21.45 -29.50 34.91
N ILE A 523 -22.48 -28.73 35.27
CA ILE A 523 -23.31 -29.00 36.45
C ILE A 523 -24.07 -30.32 36.30
N ILE A 524 -24.72 -30.57 35.16
CA ILE A 524 -25.44 -31.82 34.88
C ILE A 524 -24.49 -33.01 34.93
N PHE A 525 -23.31 -32.90 34.32
CA PHE A 525 -22.30 -33.97 34.32
C PHE A 525 -21.77 -34.26 35.73
N TYR A 526 -21.53 -33.23 36.53
CA TYR A 526 -21.14 -33.37 37.94
C TYR A 526 -22.24 -34.03 38.79
N LEU A 527 -23.51 -33.61 38.62
CA LEU A 527 -24.65 -34.21 39.31
C LEU A 527 -24.86 -35.68 38.90
N ALA A 528 -24.72 -36.01 37.61
CA ALA A 528 -24.77 -37.38 37.11
C ALA A 528 -23.65 -38.24 37.72
N GLN A 529 -22.39 -37.77 37.73
CA GLN A 529 -21.30 -38.47 38.39
C GLN A 529 -21.54 -38.68 39.89
N LYS A 530 -22.09 -37.67 40.59
CA LYS A 530 -22.43 -37.77 42.02
C LYS A 530 -23.55 -38.80 42.27
N PHE A 531 -24.59 -38.81 41.42
CA PHE A 531 -25.69 -39.77 41.49
C PHE A 531 -25.22 -41.21 41.21
N CYS A 532 -24.42 -41.43 40.16
CA CYS A 532 -23.83 -42.74 39.88
C CYS A 532 -22.93 -43.24 41.03
N ARG A 533 -22.13 -42.36 41.65
CA ARG A 533 -21.32 -42.73 42.84
C ARG A 533 -22.18 -43.05 44.06
N SER A 534 -23.30 -42.35 44.25
CA SER A 534 -24.26 -42.64 45.34
C SER A 534 -24.95 -43.99 45.14
N ASN A 535 -25.41 -44.29 43.93
CA ASN A 535 -26.07 -45.56 43.62
C ASN A 535 -25.11 -46.76 43.60
N MET A 536 -23.80 -46.54 43.39
CA MET A 536 -22.79 -47.60 43.59
C MET A 536 -22.52 -47.88 45.07
N LYS A 537 -22.62 -46.90 45.97
CA LYS A 537 -22.57 -47.16 47.42
C LYS A 537 -23.79 -47.96 47.88
N ASN A 538 -25.00 -47.53 47.50
CA ASN A 538 -26.26 -48.20 47.83
C ASN A 538 -26.49 -49.56 47.12
N LYS A 539 -25.43 -50.17 46.55
CA LYS A 539 -25.39 -51.52 45.97
C LYS A 539 -24.29 -52.41 46.59
N ILE A 540 -23.55 -51.86 47.54
CA ILE A 540 -22.45 -52.54 48.26
C ILE A 540 -22.82 -52.75 49.74
N ASP A 541 -23.75 -51.94 50.24
CA ASP A 541 -24.59 -52.24 51.42
C ASP A 541 -25.86 -53.02 50.99
#